data_AF-A0A357TG34-F1
#
_entry.id   AF-A0A357TG34-F1
#
_cell.length_a   1.000
_cell.length_b   1.000
_cell.length_c   1.000
_cell.angle_alpha   90.00
_cell.angle_beta   90.00
_cell.angle_gamma   90.00
#
_symmetry.space_group_name_H-M   'P 1'
#
loop_
_entity.id
_entity.type
_entity.pdbx_description
1 polymer ?
#
loop_
_entity_poly.entity_id
_entity_poly.type
_entity_poly.pdbx_seq_one_letter_code
_entity_poly.pdbx_strand_id
1 'polypeptide(L)'
;MKRKLRYGMVGGGRGAFIGSVHRNAANLDGQIELVAGAFSSDPKKSKQSGRDFHLDPSRVYGSYQEMAKAEAALPADQRIDFV
;
A
#
# COMPACT_ATOMS: atom_id res chain seq x y z
N MET A 1 -8.95 19.15 -2.12
CA MET A 1 -8.35 18.58 -0.90
C MET A 1 -6.98 19.24 -0.68
N LYS A 2 -6.49 19.41 0.55
CA LYS A 2 -5.20 20.10 0.81
C LYS A 2 -3.95 19.25 0.49
N ARG A 3 -4.12 17.95 0.24
CA ARG A 3 -3.10 16.98 -0.20
C ARG A 3 -3.75 15.80 -0.93
N LYS A 4 -2.95 14.97 -1.62
CA LYS A 4 -3.39 13.64 -2.08
C LYS A 4 -3.74 12.76 -0.89
N LEU A 5 -4.74 11.89 -1.04
CA LEU A 5 -5.01 10.86 -0.03
C LEU A 5 -3.99 9.73 -0.14
N ARG A 6 -3.60 9.19 0.99
CA ARG A 6 -2.69 8.06 1.07
C ARG A 6 -3.50 6.80 1.24
N TYR A 7 -3.27 5.82 0.39
CA TYR A 7 -3.92 4.53 0.54
C TYR A 7 -2.89 3.43 0.75
N GLY A 8 -3.35 2.41 1.48
CA GLY A 8 -2.67 1.15 1.60
C GLY A 8 -3.33 0.10 0.73
N MET A 9 -2.65 -1.00 0.40
CA MET A 9 -3.26 -2.08 -0.38
C MET A 9 -3.01 -3.45 0.26
N VAL A 10 -4.04 -4.29 0.30
CA VAL A 10 -3.97 -5.68 0.78
C VAL A 10 -4.18 -6.63 -0.40
N GLY A 11 -3.19 -7.48 -0.66
CA GLY A 11 -3.14 -8.30 -1.87
C GLY A 11 -2.68 -7.53 -3.11
N GLY A 12 -2.89 -8.11 -4.30
CA GLY A 12 -2.58 -7.44 -5.57
C GLY A 12 -1.09 -7.23 -5.87
N GLY A 13 -0.20 -7.98 -5.21
CA GLY A 13 1.25 -7.91 -5.41
C GLY A 13 1.77 -8.34 -6.78
N ARG A 14 3.07 -8.59 -6.84
CA ARG A 14 3.77 -9.04 -8.05
C ARG A 14 3.05 -10.21 -8.72
N GLY A 15 2.84 -10.10 -10.04
CA GLY A 15 2.19 -11.12 -10.86
C GLY A 15 0.65 -11.13 -10.80
N ALA A 16 0.02 -10.30 -9.95
CA ALA A 16 -1.43 -10.21 -9.89
C ALA A 16 -1.98 -9.23 -10.93
N PHE A 17 -2.78 -9.73 -11.89
CA PHE A 17 -3.46 -8.90 -12.89
C PHE A 17 -4.37 -7.85 -12.24
N ILE A 18 -5.28 -8.27 -11.36
CA ILE A 18 -6.23 -7.38 -10.68
C ILE A 18 -5.50 -6.32 -9.84
N GLY A 19 -4.37 -6.66 -9.22
CA GLY A 19 -3.56 -5.69 -8.48
C GLY A 19 -3.09 -4.51 -9.35
N SER A 20 -2.63 -4.79 -10.57
CA SER A 20 -2.24 -3.73 -11.51
C SER A 20 -3.42 -2.87 -11.97
N VAL A 21 -4.58 -3.48 -12.22
CA VAL A 21 -5.80 -2.76 -12.62
C VAL A 21 -6.24 -1.78 -11.53
N HIS A 22 -6.26 -2.22 -10.26
CA HIS A 22 -6.63 -1.36 -9.14
C HIS A 22 -5.65 -0.19 -8.97
N ARG A 23 -4.33 -0.43 -9.03
CA ARG A 23 -3.34 0.66 -8.92
C ARG A 23 -3.44 1.66 -10.08
N ASN A 24 -3.69 1.18 -11.30
CA ASN A 24 -3.86 2.05 -12.46
C ASN A 24 -5.13 2.91 -12.34
N ALA A 25 -6.25 2.31 -11.91
CA ALA A 25 -7.50 3.03 -11.68
C ALA A 25 -7.37 4.04 -10.54
N ALA A 26 -6.75 3.65 -9.43
CA ALA A 26 -6.48 4.52 -8.29
C ALA A 26 -5.65 5.75 -8.67
N ASN A 27 -4.67 5.60 -9.56
CA ASN A 27 -3.80 6.70 -9.97
C ASN A 27 -4.40 7.59 -11.09
N LEU A 28 -5.54 7.22 -11.67
CA LEU A 28 -6.05 7.81 -12.91
C LEU A 28 -6.38 9.31 -12.80
N ASP A 29 -6.93 9.75 -11.68
CA ASP A 29 -7.31 11.14 -11.41
C ASP A 29 -6.25 11.93 -10.61
N GLY A 30 -5.16 11.25 -10.23
CA GLY A 30 -4.06 11.80 -9.46
C GLY A 30 -4.42 12.25 -8.04
N GLN A 31 -5.58 11.86 -7.49
CA GLN A 31 -6.04 12.31 -6.16
C GLN A 31 -5.48 11.49 -5.01
N ILE A 32 -5.00 10.28 -5.28
CA ILE A 32 -4.53 9.33 -4.26
C ILE A 32 -3.15 8.76 -4.60
N GLU A 33 -2.43 8.31 -3.57
CA GLU A 33 -1.08 7.74 -3.68
C GLU A 33 -0.93 6.46 -2.84
N LEU A 34 -0.32 5.43 -3.42
CA LEU A 34 0.00 4.19 -2.71
C LEU A 34 1.23 4.42 -1.84
N VAL A 35 1.11 4.22 -0.54
CA VAL A 35 2.22 4.48 0.39
C VAL A 35 2.55 3.32 1.33
N ALA A 36 1.67 2.31 1.39
CA ALA A 36 1.82 1.15 2.27
C ALA A 36 1.18 -0.09 1.64
N GLY A 37 1.58 -1.29 2.07
CA GLY A 37 0.84 -2.48 1.68
C GLY A 37 1.29 -3.81 2.27
N ALA A 38 0.37 -4.76 2.24
CA ALA A 38 0.59 -6.18 2.54
C ALA A 38 0.19 -6.99 1.31
N PHE A 39 1.14 -7.18 0.39
CA PHE A 39 0.84 -7.60 -0.98
C PHE A 39 0.73 -9.12 -1.17
N SER A 40 1.19 -9.89 -0.18
CA SER A 40 1.16 -11.36 -0.17
C SER A 40 1.19 -11.85 1.27
N SER A 41 0.60 -13.02 1.51
CA SER A 41 0.76 -13.76 2.76
C SER A 41 2.19 -14.30 2.96
N ASP A 42 3.00 -14.37 1.89
CA ASP A 42 4.44 -14.59 1.98
C ASP A 42 5.16 -13.24 2.15
N PRO A 43 5.77 -12.96 3.32
CA PRO A 43 6.41 -11.67 3.58
C PRO A 43 7.56 -11.35 2.60
N LYS A 44 8.23 -12.37 2.05
CA LYS A 44 9.30 -12.15 1.05
C LYS A 44 8.71 -11.64 -0.25
N LYS A 45 7.61 -12.25 -0.72
CA LYS A 45 6.88 -11.79 -1.91
C LYS A 45 6.25 -10.42 -1.70
N SER A 46 5.75 -10.15 -0.49
CA SER A 46 5.24 -8.81 -0.12
C SER A 46 6.33 -7.76 -0.27
N LYS A 47 7.51 -7.99 0.33
CA LYS A 47 8.67 -7.10 0.22
C LYS A 47 9.15 -6.90 -1.22
N GLN A 48 9.18 -7.95 -2.04
CA GLN A 48 9.50 -7.83 -3.46
C GLN A 48 8.50 -6.94 -4.20
N SER A 49 7.20 -7.13 -3.95
CA SER A 49 6.15 -6.29 -4.54
C SER A 49 6.31 -4.82 -4.13
N GLY A 50 6.59 -4.55 -2.85
CA GLY A 50 6.85 -3.19 -2.37
C GLY A 50 8.05 -2.52 -3.06
N ARG A 51 9.11 -3.28 -3.35
CA ARG A 51 10.25 -2.80 -4.16
C ARG A 51 9.84 -2.50 -5.60
N ASP A 52 9.07 -3.40 -6.23
CA ASP A 52 8.56 -3.21 -7.59
C ASP A 52 7.64 -1.96 -7.69
N PHE A 53 6.97 -1.59 -6.59
CA PHE A 53 6.09 -0.42 -6.51
C PHE A 53 6.76 0.83 -5.91
N HIS A 54 8.07 0.80 -5.70
CA HIS A 54 8.86 1.92 -5.17
C HIS A 54 8.39 2.45 -3.81
N LEU A 55 7.91 1.56 -2.93
CA LEU A 55 7.46 1.93 -1.59
C LEU A 55 8.62 1.95 -0.58
N ASP A 56 8.45 2.77 0.45
CA ASP A 56 9.30 2.72 1.64
C ASP A 56 9.27 1.30 2.23
N PRO A 57 10.42 0.60 2.35
CA PRO A 57 10.47 -0.76 2.91
C PRO A 57 9.90 -0.88 4.32
N SER A 58 9.87 0.21 5.10
CA SER A 58 9.28 0.24 6.44
C SER A 58 7.75 0.16 6.43
N ARG A 59 7.11 0.43 5.29
CA ARG A 59 5.64 0.41 5.12
C ARG A 59 5.17 -0.75 4.24
N VAL A 60 6.00 -1.78 4.11
CA VAL A 60 5.67 -3.02 3.41
C VAL A 60 5.62 -4.15 4.42
N TYR A 61 4.40 -4.64 4.68
CA TYR A 61 4.10 -5.51 5.81
C TYR A 61 3.93 -6.97 5.38
N GLY A 62 4.06 -7.89 6.34
CA GLY A 62 3.84 -9.32 6.12
C GLY A 62 2.37 -9.74 6.25
N SER A 63 1.55 -8.93 6.91
CA SER A 63 0.11 -9.16 7.07
C SER A 63 -0.67 -7.85 7.10
N TYR A 64 -1.96 -7.91 6.76
CA TYR A 64 -2.83 -6.73 6.83
C TYR A 64 -3.09 -6.30 8.27
N GLN A 65 -3.07 -7.22 9.25
CA GLN A 65 -3.23 -6.90 10.66
C GLN A 65 -2.03 -6.11 11.20
N GLU A 66 -0.81 -6.51 10.82
CA GLU A 66 0.43 -5.78 11.13
C GLU A 66 0.36 -4.37 10.52
N MET A 67 0.01 -4.28 9.24
CA MET A 67 -0.16 -3.01 8.54
C MET A 67 -1.17 -2.10 9.25
N ALA A 68 -2.37 -2.60 9.56
CA ALA A 68 -3.41 -1.81 10.21
C ALA A 68 -2.96 -1.28 11.59
N LYS A 69 -2.26 -2.10 12.39
CA LYS A 69 -1.72 -1.68 13.68
C LYS A 69 -0.62 -0.62 13.55
N ALA A 70 0.35 -0.84 12.64
CA ALA A 70 1.47 0.07 12.43
C ALA A 70 1.00 1.43 11.89
N GLU A 71 0.13 1.40 10.88
CA GLU A 71 -0.43 2.61 10.28
C GLU A 71 -1.33 3.39 11.23
N ALA A 72 -2.13 2.72 12.06
CA ALA A 72 -2.94 3.39 13.07
C ALA A 72 -2.10 4.12 14.14
N ALA A 73 -0.87 3.66 14.39
CA ALA A 73 0.05 4.25 15.36
C ALA A 73 0.84 5.44 14.79
N LEU A 74 0.85 5.65 13.48
CA LEU A 74 1.50 6.82 12.87
C LEU A 74 0.69 8.11 13.14
N PRO A 75 1.35 9.27 13.17
CA PRO A 75 0.67 10.56 13.21
C PRO A 75 -0.43 10.67 12.15
N ALA A 76 -1.52 11.38 12.45
CA ALA A 76 -2.68 11.49 11.56
C ALA A 76 -2.33 12.09 10.19
N ASP A 77 -1.32 12.95 10.17
CA ASP A 77 -0.74 13.57 8.98
C ASP A 77 0.31 12.70 8.29
N GLN A 78 0.54 11.45 8.72
CA GLN A 78 1.49 10.48 8.12
C GLN A 78 0.86 9.13 7.71
N ARG A 79 -0.14 8.65 8.46
CA ARG A 79 -0.80 7.35 8.22
C ARG A 79 -1.61 7.29 6.92
N ILE A 80 -1.91 6.07 6.46
CA ILE A 80 -2.91 5.84 5.41
C ILE A 80 -4.28 6.40 5.80
N ASP A 81 -5.00 6.91 4.82
CA ASP A 81 -6.38 7.39 4.95
C ASP A 81 -7.39 6.26 4.72
N PHE A 82 -7.06 5.28 3.88
CA PHE A 82 -7.90 4.10 3.60
C PHE A 82 -7.10 2.92 3.02
N VAL A 83 -7.77 1.78 2.86
CA VAL A 83 -7.32 0.58 2.13
C VAL A 83 -8.28 0.30 0.98
#